data_AF-A0A3D9DNA9-F1
#
_entry.id   AF-A0A3D9DNA9-F1
#
_cell.length_a   1.000
_cell.length_b   1.000
_cell.length_c   1.000
_cell.angle_alpha   90.00
_cell.angle_beta   90.00
_cell.angle_gamma   90.00
#
_symmetry.space_group_name_H-M   'P 1'
#
loop_
_entity.id
_entity.type
_entity.pdbx_description
1 polymer ?
#
loop_
_entity_poly.entity_id
_entity_poly.type
_entity_poly.pdbx_seq_one_letter_code
_entity_poly.pdbx_strand_id
1 'polypeptide(L)'
;MQVAMKLDEIIKAIRRNAINDFLIEEMSDTDYEKIILYGEYSVGIDTNYRFFKFKRGMKEILNDNGITYERLCSLKELGFLIDYYLSKYDRKTDDVLAIDIIDHIQNPDF
;
A
#
# COMPACT_ATOMS: atom_id res chain seq x y z
N MET A 1 -15.41 8.78 5.33
CA MET A 1 -15.41 7.44 4.72
C MET A 1 -14.10 7.30 3.96
N GLN A 2 -13.34 6.25 4.21
CA GLN A 2 -12.11 6.01 3.45
C GLN A 2 -12.48 5.38 2.10
N VAL A 3 -11.90 5.90 1.02
CA VAL A 3 -12.18 5.42 -0.34
C VAL A 3 -11.38 4.14 -0.57
N ALA A 4 -12.05 3.09 -1.05
CA ALA A 4 -11.40 1.86 -1.52
C ALA A 4 -10.69 2.16 -2.85
N MET A 5 -9.41 1.80 -2.97
CA MET A 5 -8.56 2.20 -4.11
C MET A 5 -7.68 1.06 -4.62
N LYS A 6 -7.28 1.12 -5.89
CA LYS A 6 -6.35 0.13 -6.45
C LYS A 6 -4.90 0.48 -6.12
N LEU A 7 -4.02 -0.54 -6.13
CA LEU A 7 -2.62 -0.35 -5.75
C LEU A 7 -1.86 0.54 -6.75
N ASP A 8 -2.15 0.43 -8.04
CA ASP A 8 -1.56 1.27 -9.10
C ASP A 8 -1.93 2.75 -8.90
N GLU A 9 -3.17 3.06 -8.48
CA GLU A 9 -3.59 4.42 -8.14
C GLU A 9 -2.81 4.97 -6.94
N ILE A 10 -2.57 4.13 -5.93
CA ILE A 10 -1.78 4.48 -4.74
C ILE A 10 -0.32 4.74 -5.12
N ILE A 11 0.28 3.86 -5.93
CA ILE A 11 1.65 4.03 -6.45
C ILE A 11 1.76 5.34 -7.23
N LYS A 12 0.81 5.59 -8.14
CA LYS A 12 0.75 6.82 -8.92
C LYS A 12 0.66 8.07 -8.05
N ALA A 13 -0.12 8.01 -6.96
CA ALA A 13 -0.25 9.10 -6.00
C ALA A 13 1.07 9.37 -5.27
N ILE A 14 1.76 8.32 -4.80
CA ILE A 14 3.08 8.43 -4.16
C ILE A 14 4.08 9.08 -5.11
N ARG A 15 4.16 8.60 -6.35
CA ARG A 15 5.06 9.14 -7.39
C ARG A 15 4.82 10.62 -7.70
N ARG A 16 3.59 11.10 -7.49
CA ARG A 16 3.19 12.49 -7.72
C ARG A 16 3.23 13.35 -6.46
N ASN A 17 3.68 12.82 -5.32
CA ASN A 17 3.60 13.46 -4.01
C ASN A 17 2.17 13.90 -3.62
N ALA A 18 1.17 13.14 -4.07
CA ALA A 18 -0.26 13.41 -3.86
C ALA A 18 -0.94 12.37 -2.95
N ILE A 19 -0.17 11.57 -2.22
CA ILE A 19 -0.72 10.49 -1.39
C ILE A 19 -1.58 11.02 -0.24
N ASN A 20 -1.30 12.22 0.27
CA ASN A 20 -2.07 12.86 1.33
C ASN A 20 -3.52 13.13 0.91
N ASP A 21 -3.80 13.28 -0.38
CA ASP A 21 -5.17 13.47 -0.90
C ASP A 21 -6.06 12.23 -0.66
N PHE A 22 -5.45 11.07 -0.43
CA PHE A 22 -6.12 9.79 -0.17
C PHE A 22 -6.18 9.41 1.31
N LEU A 23 -5.44 10.13 2.15
CA LEU A 23 -5.45 9.91 3.59
C LEU A 23 -6.60 10.68 4.22
N ILE A 24 -7.24 10.07 5.23
CA ILE A 24 -8.16 10.84 6.08
C ILE A 24 -7.36 11.87 6.88
N GLU A 25 -8.02 12.94 7.32
CA GLU A 25 -7.40 14.06 8.04
C GLU A 25 -6.52 13.60 9.22
N GLU A 26 -7.01 12.64 10.02
CA GLU A 26 -6.25 12.06 11.16
C GLU A 26 -4.95 11.32 10.78
N MET A 27 -4.81 10.93 9.51
CA MET A 27 -3.64 10.24 8.98
C MET A 27 -2.70 11.17 8.21
N SER A 28 -3.15 12.37 7.83
CA SER A 28 -2.36 13.31 7.02
C SER A 28 -1.11 13.81 7.75
N ASP A 29 -1.18 13.95 9.08
CA ASP A 29 -0.05 14.32 9.94
C ASP A 29 0.66 13.10 10.58
N THR A 30 0.33 11.88 10.16
CA THR A 30 0.93 10.66 10.71
C THR A 30 2.16 10.25 9.90
N ASP A 31 3.25 9.88 10.59
CA ASP A 31 4.44 9.30 9.93
C ASP A 31 4.03 8.14 9.02
N TYR A 32 4.50 8.13 7.75
CA TYR A 32 4.15 7.09 6.78
C TYR A 32 4.57 5.67 7.20
N GLU A 33 5.50 5.53 8.14
CA GLU A 33 5.85 4.25 8.77
C GLU A 33 4.69 3.68 9.61
N LYS A 34 3.85 4.55 10.16
CA LYS A 34 2.68 4.20 10.97
C LYS A 34 1.40 4.14 10.15
N ILE A 35 1.47 4.23 8.82
CA ILE A 35 0.34 4.04 7.92
C ILE A 35 0.56 2.73 7.18
N ILE A 36 -0.32 1.76 7.42
CA ILE A 36 -0.21 0.41 6.86
C ILE A 36 -1.27 0.21 5.79
N LEU A 37 -0.85 -0.33 4.65
CA LEU A 37 -1.73 -0.66 3.55
C LEU A 37 -2.23 -2.10 3.67
N TYR A 38 -3.54 -2.28 3.55
CA TYR A 38 -4.22 -3.57 3.62
C TYR A 38 -5.10 -3.78 2.40
N GLY A 39 -5.04 -4.98 1.80
CA GLY A 39 -5.96 -5.41 0.73
C GLY A 39 -7.22 -6.06 1.30
N GLU A 40 -8.39 -5.73 0.74
CA GLU A 40 -9.66 -6.39 1.03
C GLU A 40 -9.61 -7.87 0.61
N TYR A 41 -10.00 -8.76 1.53
CA TYR A 41 -9.97 -10.22 1.45
C TYR A 41 -8.56 -10.82 1.34
N SER A 42 -7.79 -10.45 0.34
CA SER A 42 -6.40 -10.88 0.14
C SER A 42 -5.63 -9.92 -0.76
N VAL A 43 -4.32 -9.79 -0.55
CA VAL A 43 -3.42 -8.96 -1.38
C VAL A 43 -3.42 -9.45 -2.83
N GLY A 44 -3.62 -8.52 -3.77
CA GLY A 44 -3.62 -8.83 -5.19
C GLY A 44 -3.77 -7.57 -6.05
N ILE A 45 -3.42 -7.68 -7.34
CA ILE A 45 -3.44 -6.55 -8.29
C ILE A 45 -4.83 -5.92 -8.47
N ASP A 46 -5.87 -6.76 -8.37
CA ASP A 46 -7.26 -6.35 -8.53
C ASP A 46 -7.97 -6.14 -7.19
N THR A 47 -7.23 -6.17 -6.08
CA THR A 47 -7.81 -5.96 -4.76
C THR A 47 -7.97 -4.47 -4.48
N ASN A 48 -9.01 -4.14 -3.72
CA ASN A 48 -9.15 -2.81 -3.13
C ASN A 48 -8.28 -2.70 -1.88
N TYR A 49 -7.54 -1.61 -1.78
CA TYR A 49 -6.68 -1.33 -0.65
C TYR A 49 -7.22 -0.20 0.22
N ARG A 50 -6.88 -0.27 1.51
CA ARG A 50 -7.22 0.74 2.52
C ARG A 50 -6.05 1.00 3.46
N PHE A 51 -5.95 2.25 3.93
CA PHE A 51 -4.92 2.64 4.89
C PHE A 51 -5.42 2.50 6.32
N PHE A 52 -4.61 1.88 7.16
CA PHE A 52 -4.86 1.78 8.58
C PHE A 52 -3.72 2.41 9.36
N LYS A 53 -4.06 3.17 10.40
CA LYS A 53 -3.06 3.64 11.36
C LYS A 53 -2.55 2.45 12.16
N PHE A 54 -1.24 2.27 12.18
CA PHE A 54 -0.58 1.24 12.95
C PHE A 54 -0.98 1.34 14.43
N LYS A 55 -1.46 0.23 14.97
CA LYS A 55 -1.72 0.05 16.40
C LYS A 55 -0.94 -1.16 16.88
N ARG A 56 -0.38 -1.08 18.09
CA ARG A 56 0.35 -2.20 18.70
C ARG A 56 -0.58 -3.42 18.76
N GLY A 57 -0.12 -4.56 18.22
CA GLY A 57 -0.92 -5.79 18.13
C GLY A 57 -1.73 -5.95 16.85
N MET A 58 -1.59 -5.05 15.88
CA MET A 58 -2.10 -5.28 14.52
C MET A 58 -1.44 -6.53 13.91
N LYS A 59 -2.27 -7.41 13.40
CA LYS A 59 -1.88 -8.67 12.77
C LYS A 59 -1.75 -8.51 11.27
N GLU A 60 -1.14 -9.50 10.64
CA GLU A 60 -1.09 -9.65 9.19
C GLU A 60 -2.49 -9.75 8.58
N ILE A 61 -3.42 -10.43 9.27
CA ILE A 61 -4.83 -10.47 8.89
C ILE A 61 -5.66 -9.66 9.91
N LEU A 62 -6.43 -8.70 9.42
CA LEU A 62 -7.40 -7.93 10.20
C LEU A 62 -8.82 -8.29 9.79
N ASN A 63 -9.76 -8.21 10.73
CA ASN A 63 -11.18 -8.28 10.43
C ASN A 63 -11.80 -6.98 10.94
N ASP A 64 -12.36 -6.19 10.03
CA ASP A 64 -13.05 -4.94 10.37
C ASP A 64 -14.42 -4.93 9.67
N ASN A 65 -15.48 -4.75 10.46
CA ASN A 65 -16.87 -4.71 9.98
C ASN A 65 -17.29 -5.90 9.09
N GLY A 66 -16.78 -7.10 9.38
CA GLY A 66 -17.10 -8.32 8.62
C GLY A 66 -16.32 -8.47 7.31
N ILE A 67 -15.39 -7.55 7.02
CA ILE A 67 -14.46 -7.65 5.90
C ILE A 67 -13.09 -8.08 6.45
N THR A 68 -12.52 -9.12 5.85
CA THR A 68 -11.14 -9.55 6.10
C THR A 68 -10.19 -8.66 5.32
N TYR A 69 -9.06 -8.32 5.91
CA TYR A 69 -8.02 -7.52 5.30
C TYR A 69 -6.67 -8.20 5.48
N GLU A 70 -5.88 -8.30 4.41
CA GLU A 70 -4.53 -8.82 4.43
C GLU A 70 -3.52 -7.68 4.32
N ARG A 71 -2.52 -7.67 5.20
CA ARG A 71 -1.48 -6.64 5.24
C ARG A 71 -0.60 -6.76 4.00
N LEU A 72 -0.41 -5.65 3.29
CA LEU A 72 0.64 -5.53 2.29
C LEU A 72 1.93 -5.04 2.94
N CYS A 73 2.04 -3.74 3.19
CA CYS A 73 3.25 -3.11 3.73
C CYS A 73 2.94 -1.75 4.38
N SER A 74 3.95 -1.10 4.98
CA SER A 74 3.79 0.30 5.39
C SER A 74 3.89 1.27 4.21
N LEU A 75 3.33 2.46 4.32
CA LEU A 75 3.41 3.47 3.24
C LEU A 75 4.86 3.91 2.98
N LYS A 76 5.67 3.97 4.03
CA LYS A 76 7.12 4.22 3.94
C LYS A 76 7.84 3.12 3.13
N GLU A 77 7.54 1.86 3.43
CA GLU A 77 8.08 0.69 2.72
C GLU A 77 7.62 0.65 1.26
N LEU A 78 6.35 0.95 1.00
CA LEU A 78 5.83 1.07 -0.36
C LEU A 78 6.60 2.13 -1.16
N GLY A 79 6.86 3.30 -0.56
CA GLY A 79 7.69 4.34 -1.18
C GLY A 79 9.09 3.84 -1.53
N PHE A 80 9.76 3.15 -0.59
CA PHE A 80 11.08 2.57 -0.85
C PHE A 80 11.08 1.54 -1.99
N LEU A 81 10.08 0.67 -2.06
CA LEU A 81 9.97 -0.32 -3.13
C LEU A 81 9.72 0.36 -4.48
N ILE A 82 8.86 1.37 -4.54
CA ILE A 82 8.65 2.16 -5.77
C ILE A 82 9.96 2.77 -6.24
N ASP A 83 10.68 3.46 -5.36
CA ASP A 83 11.97 4.09 -5.71
C ASP A 83 13.02 3.06 -6.14
N TYR A 84 13.08 1.92 -5.45
CA TYR A 84 13.96 0.81 -5.79
C TYR A 84 13.70 0.28 -7.20
N TYR A 85 12.44 -0.03 -7.53
CA TYR A 85 12.10 -0.56 -8.86
C TYR A 85 12.26 0.48 -9.95
N LEU A 86 11.94 1.75 -9.68
CA LEU A 86 12.21 2.85 -10.62
C LEU A 86 13.71 3.08 -10.84
N SER A 87 14.58 2.82 -9.86
CA SER A 87 16.03 2.92 -10.03
C SER A 87 16.61 1.82 -10.93
N LYS A 88 15.93 0.67 -11.02
CA LYS A 88 16.36 -0.49 -11.80
C LYS A 88 15.88 -0.48 -13.25
N TYR A 89 14.80 0.25 -13.54
CA TYR A 89 14.14 0.22 -14.85
C TYR A 89 13.79 1.63 -15.33
N ASP A 90 14.17 1.94 -16.57
CA ASP A 90 14.08 3.29 -17.12
C ASP A 90 12.63 3.85 -17.16
N ARG A 91 11.62 2.99 -17.40
CA ARG A 91 10.19 3.33 -17.37
C ARG A 91 9.29 2.11 -17.14
N LYS A 92 8.76 1.94 -15.93
CA LYS A 92 7.61 1.04 -15.67
C LYS A 92 6.33 1.86 -15.47
N THR A 93 5.23 1.31 -15.98
CA THR A 93 3.87 1.81 -15.73
C THR A 93 3.45 1.40 -14.31
N ASP A 94 2.48 2.12 -13.73
CA ASP A 94 2.07 1.95 -12.33
C ASP A 94 1.50 0.54 -12.05
N ASP A 95 0.84 -0.06 -13.02
CA ASP A 95 0.30 -1.43 -13.00
C ASP A 95 1.40 -2.50 -12.96
N VAL A 96 2.48 -2.33 -13.74
CA VAL A 96 3.62 -3.27 -13.72
C VAL A 96 4.37 -3.15 -12.39
N LEU A 97 4.53 -1.93 -11.86
CA LEU A 97 5.11 -1.73 -10.52
C LEU A 97 4.27 -2.37 -9.43
N ALA A 98 2.94 -2.32 -9.53
CA ALA A 98 2.05 -2.98 -8.58
C ALA A 98 2.30 -4.50 -8.52
N ILE A 99 2.47 -5.14 -9.68
CA ILE A 99 2.81 -6.57 -9.77
C ILE A 99 4.15 -6.84 -9.09
N ASP A 100 5.22 -6.12 -9.47
CA ASP A 100 6.55 -6.36 -8.91
C ASP A 100 6.59 -6.20 -7.39
N ILE A 101 5.87 -5.20 -6.87
CA ILE A 101 5.82 -4.90 -5.43
C ILE A 101 5.08 -6.01 -4.68
N ILE A 102 3.94 -6.48 -5.20
CA ILE A 102 3.22 -7.60 -4.60
C ILE A 102 4.08 -8.86 -4.62
N ASP A 103 4.69 -9.17 -5.76
CA ASP A 103 5.56 -10.34 -5.91
C ASP A 103 6.73 -10.29 -4.93
N HIS A 104 7.35 -9.13 -4.73
CA HIS A 104 8.43 -8.93 -3.75
C HIS A 104 7.98 -9.18 -2.31
N ILE A 105 6.81 -8.64 -1.94
CA ILE A 105 6.29 -8.76 -0.57
C ILE A 105 5.84 -10.19 -0.28
N GLN A 106 5.21 -10.86 -1.25
CA GLN A 106 4.74 -12.24 -1.11
C GLN A 106 5.86 -13.27 -1.27
N ASN A 107 6.95 -12.93 -1.98
CA ASN A 107 8.15 -13.78 -2.13
C ASN A 107 9.41 -13.02 -1.69
N PRO A 108 9.68 -12.96 -0.37
CA PRO A 108 10.84 -12.24 0.17
C PRO A 108 12.21 -12.88 -0.16
N ASP A 109 12.26 -13.98 -0.90
CA ASP A 109 13.49 -14.67 -1.34
C ASP A 109 14.14 -14.04 -2.62
N PHE A 110 13.73 -12.84 -3.02
CA PHE A 110 14.23 -12.12 -4.21
C PHE A 110 15.27 -11.03 -3.92
#